data_AF-A0A401IBE8-F1
#
_entry.id   AF-A0A401IBE8-F1
#
_cell.length_a   1.000
_cell.length_b   1.000
_cell.length_c   1.000
_cell.angle_alpha   90.00
_cell.angle_beta   90.00
_cell.angle_gamma   90.00
#
_symmetry.space_group_name_H-M   'P 1'
#
loop_
_entity.id
_entity.type
_entity.pdbx_description
1 polymer ?
#
loop_
_entity_poly.entity_id
_entity_poly.type
_entity_poly.pdbx_seq_one_letter_code
_entity_poly.pdbx_strand_id
1 'polypeptide(L)' 'MARYLFAYEVKSTGRKGEFSWTADSEEAARELVHAKITDFEFTEPEDIVVGDLLEVKETTGNQYYECEGCSA' A
#
# COMPACT_ATOMS: atom_id res chain seq x y z
N MET A 1 -15.81 -1.73 1.88
CA MET A 1 -14.34 -1.83 1.81
C MET A 1 -13.81 -1.44 0.43
N ALA A 2 -12.76 -0.63 0.39
CA ALA A 2 -12.03 -0.23 -0.80
C ALA A 2 -10.54 -0.55 -0.63
N ARG A 3 -9.83 -0.75 -1.73
CA ARG A 3 -8.37 -0.93 -1.76
C ARG A 3 -7.74 0.45 -1.92
N TYR A 4 -6.92 0.84 -0.96
CA TYR A 4 -6.18 2.10 -0.93
C TYR A 4 -4.71 1.81 -1.24
N LEU A 5 -4.14 2.45 -2.25
CA LEU A 5 -2.72 2.38 -2.60
C LEU A 5 -2.01 3.62 -2.07
N PHE A 6 -0.99 3.43 -1.24
CA PHE A 6 -0.18 4.51 -0.69
C PHE A 6 1.24 4.44 -1.21
N ALA A 7 1.83 5.61 -1.47
CA ALA A 7 3.28 5.73 -1.55
C ALA A 7 3.89 5.63 -0.15
N TYR A 8 5.08 5.04 -0.04
CA TYR A 8 5.87 5.12 1.18
C TYR A 8 7.36 5.30 0.89
N GLU A 9 8.06 5.81 1.88
CA GLU A 9 9.52 5.95 1.89
C GLU A 9 10.10 5.38 3.19
N VAL A 10 11.20 4.64 3.06
CA VAL A 10 12.03 4.16 4.16
C VAL A 10 13.18 5.14 4.34
N LYS A 11 13.17 5.95 5.39
CA LYS A 11 14.14 7.05 5.56
C LYS A 11 15.58 6.57 5.62
N SER A 12 15.85 5.46 6.32
CA SER A 12 17.22 4.97 6.50
C SER A 12 17.88 4.50 5.20
N THR A 13 17.10 4.05 4.23
CA THR A 13 17.62 3.54 2.95
C THR A 13 17.32 4.47 1.77
N GLY A 14 16.41 5.45 1.94
CA GLY A 14 15.87 6.27 0.86
C GLY A 14 15.01 5.48 -0.13
N ARG A 15 14.67 4.23 0.19
CA ARG A 15 13.88 3.34 -0.67
C ARG A 15 12.44 3.86 -0.69
N LYS A 16 11.91 4.00 -1.90
CA LYS A 16 10.50 4.34 -2.14
C LYS A 16 9.76 3.13 -2.65
N GLY A 17 8.53 2.98 -2.23
CA GLY A 17 7.67 1.89 -2.65
C GLY A 17 6.21 2.27 -2.62
N GLU A 18 5.39 1.34 -3.06
CA GLU A 18 3.95 1.47 -3.03
C GLU A 18 3.39 0.27 -2.26
N PHE A 19 2.41 0.52 -1.41
CA PHE A 19 1.76 -0.52 -0.65
C PHE A 19 0.26 -0.27 -0.62
N SER A 20 -0.50 -1.31 -0.96
CA SER A 20 -1.96 -1.22 -0.95
C SER A 20 -2.58 -2.06 0.14
N TRP A 21 -3.61 -1.55 0.78
CA TRP A 21 -4.40 -2.28 1.75
C TRP A 21 -5.89 -2.05 1.59
N THR A 22 -6.68 -3.05 1.96
CA THR A 22 -8.13 -2.97 1.86
C THR A 22 -8.72 -2.66 3.23
N ALA A 23 -9.50 -1.57 3.33
CA ALA A 23 -10.18 -1.16 4.56
C ALA A 23 -11.52 -0.49 4.25
N ASP A 24 -12.27 -0.13 5.29
CA ASP A 24 -13.55 0.59 5.15
C ASP A 24 -13.38 2.12 5.01
N SER A 25 -12.20 2.65 5.35
CA SER A 25 -11.84 4.06 5.19
C SER A 25 -10.34 4.22 4.92
N GLU A 26 -9.95 5.37 4.36
CA GLU A 26 -8.53 5.68 4.11
C GLU A 26 -7.73 5.73 5.42
N GLU A 27 -8.28 6.34 6.46
CA GLU A 27 -7.63 6.47 7.77
C GLU A 27 -7.29 5.08 8.35
N ALA A 28 -8.26 4.16 8.33
CA ALA A 28 -8.05 2.78 8.77
C ALA A 28 -7.02 2.05 7.89
N ALA A 29 -7.03 2.29 6.58
CA ALA A 29 -6.03 1.71 5.69
C ALA A 29 -4.63 2.25 6.00
N ARG A 30 -4.48 3.56 6.25
CA ARG A 30 -3.19 4.21 6.52
C ARG A 30 -2.53 3.68 7.80
N GLU A 31 -3.29 3.52 8.88
CA GLU A 31 -2.77 2.95 10.13
C GLU A 31 -2.28 1.50 9.94
N LEU A 32 -3.07 0.69 9.23
CA LEU A 32 -2.74 -0.71 8.96
C LEU A 32 -1.51 -0.83 8.04
N VAL A 33 -1.47 -0.01 6.97
CA VAL A 33 -0.38 0.03 6.00
C VAL A 33 0.94 0.39 6.68
N HIS A 34 0.93 1.37 7.56
CA HIS A 34 2.12 1.77 8.30
C HIS A 34 2.74 0.60 9.08
N ALA A 35 1.93 -0.10 9.87
CA ALA A 35 2.38 -1.27 10.63
C ALA A 35 2.86 -2.41 9.73
N LYS A 36 2.18 -2.64 8.58
CA LYS A 36 2.54 -3.68 7.62
C LYS A 36 3.84 -3.40 6.87
N ILE A 37 4.06 -2.16 6.44
CA ILE A 37 5.31 -1.77 5.78
C ILE A 37 6.47 -1.88 6.76
N THR A 38 6.27 -1.46 8.01
CA THR A 38 7.29 -1.57 9.07
C THR A 38 7.78 -3.01 9.24
N ASP A 39 6.84 -3.95 9.35
CA ASP A 39 7.12 -5.39 9.43
C ASP A 39 7.77 -5.92 8.13
N PHE A 40 7.25 -5.52 6.97
CA PHE A 40 7.73 -5.97 5.66
C PHE A 40 9.16 -5.53 5.33
N GLU A 41 9.50 -4.28 5.64
CA GLU A 41 10.83 -3.70 5.42
C GLU A 41 11.79 -4.00 6.59
N PHE A 42 11.34 -4.73 7.62
CA PHE A 42 12.13 -5.08 8.81
C PHE A 42 12.80 -3.86 9.44
N THR A 43 12.06 -2.76 9.56
CA THR A 43 12.57 -1.48 10.07
C THR A 43 11.70 -0.97 11.23
N GLU A 44 12.07 0.17 11.80
CA GLU A 44 11.33 0.83 12.86
C GLU A 44 10.15 1.65 12.28
N PRO A 45 9.02 1.75 13.01
CA PRO A 45 7.85 2.49 12.51
C PRO A 45 8.17 3.96 12.23
N GLU A 46 9.05 4.55 13.04
CA GLU A 46 9.53 5.91 12.85
C GLU A 46 10.40 6.07 11.60
N ASP A 47 10.95 5.00 11.03
CA ASP A 47 11.74 5.01 9.80
C ASP A 47 10.86 4.99 8.53
N ILE A 48 9.58 4.64 8.67
CA ILE A 48 8.60 4.61 7.58
C ILE A 48 7.86 5.93 7.50
N VAL A 49 7.74 6.46 6.28
CA VAL A 49 6.88 7.60 5.96
C VAL A 49 5.83 7.14 4.96
N VAL A 50 4.58 6.99 5.41
CA VAL A 50 3.44 6.74 4.52
C VAL A 50 3.00 8.08 3.92
N GLY A 51 3.26 8.26 2.64
CA GLY A 51 3.04 9.50 1.91
C GLY A 51 1.63 9.60 1.32
N ASP A 52 1.57 10.05 0.08
CA ASP A 52 0.33 10.32 -0.62
C ASP A 52 -0.48 9.05 -0.90
N LEU A 53 -1.81 9.19 -0.86
CA LEU A 53 -2.73 8.22 -1.42
C LEU A 53 -2.68 8.34 -2.95
N LEU A 54 -2.25 7.28 -3.61
CA LEU A 54 -2.09 7.24 -5.07
C LEU A 54 -3.36 6.79 -5.78
N GLU A 55 -4.08 5.83 -5.20
CA GLU A 55 -5.25 5.23 -5.84
C GLU A 55 -6.24 4.68 -4.79
N VAL A 56 -7.54 4.77 -5.09
CA VAL A 56 -8.61 4.08 -4.37
C VAL A 56 -9.43 3.27 -5.37
N LYS A 57 -9.52 1.96 -5.16
CA LYS A 57 -10.32 1.04 -5.97
C LYS A 57 -11.41 0.39 -5.13
N GLU A 58 -12.66 0.49 -5.55
CA GLU A 58 -13.74 -0.25 -4.91
C GLU A 58 -13.52 -1.76 -5.09
N THR A 59 -13.77 -2.54 -4.04
CA THR A 59 -13.60 -4.01 -4.09
C THR A 59 -14.88 -4.74 -4.46
N THR A 60 -15.97 -4.00 -4.69
CA THR A 60 -17.28 -4.51 -5.06
C THR A 60 -17.34 -4.86 -6.55
N GLY A 61 -17.13 -6.14 -6.86
CA GLY A 61 -17.52 -6.76 -8.12
C GLY A 61 -16.36 -7.06 -9.07
N ASN A 62 -16.01 -8.35 -9.17
CA ASN A 62 -15.29 -8.98 -10.28
C ASN A 62 -14.22 -8.12 -10.98
N GLN A 63 -13.26 -7.61 -10.22
CA GLN A 63 -12.03 -7.07 -10.83
C GLN A 63 -11.08 -8.26 -11.09
N TYR A 64 -11.49 -9.15 -12.00
CA TYR A 64 -10.53 -9.98 -12.75
C TYR A 64 -9.69 -8.98 -13.53
N TYR A 65 -8.52 -8.63 -13.00
CA TYR A 65 -7.50 -8.04 -13.84
C TYR A 65 -6.92 -9.21 -14.62
N GLU A 66 -7.41 -9.41 -15.84
CA GLU A 66 -6.69 -10.17 -16.84
C GLU A 66 -5.27 -9.60 -16.87
N CYS A 67 -4.33 -10.37 -16.36
CA CYS A 67 -2.91 -10.11 -16.53
C CYS A 67 -2.61 -10.39 -18.00
N GLU A 68 -3.07 -9.52 -18.89
CA GLU A 68 -2.61 -9.50 -20.26
C GLU A 68 -1.15 -9.03 -20.25
N GLY A 69 -0.25 -10.00 -20.40
CA GLY A 69 1.11 -9.75 -20.84
C GLY A 69 2.19 -9.80 -19.76
N CYS A 70 2.38 -10.96 -19.13
CA CYS A 70 3.75 -11.41 -18.86
C CYS A 70 4.04 -12.57 -19.80
N SER A 71 4.89 -12.28 -20.78
CA SER A 71 5.17 -13.05 -21.99
C SER A 71 5.51 -14.53 -21.76
N ALA A 72 5.05 -15.37 -22.69
CA ALA A 72 5.81 -16.52 -23.20
C ALA A 72 5.51 -16.67 -24.69
#